data_AF-A0A4P2Q6L4-F1
#
_entry.id   AF-A0A4P2Q6L4-F1
#
_cell.length_a   1.000
_cell.length_b   1.000
_cell.length_c   1.000
_cell.angle_alpha   90.00
_cell.angle_beta   90.00
_cell.angle_gamma   90.00
#
_symmetry.space_group_name_H-M   'P 1'
#
loop_
_entity.id
_entity.type
_entity.pdbx_description
1 polymer ?
#
loop_
_entity_poly.entity_id
_entity_poly.type
_entity_poly.pdbx_seq_one_letter_code
_entity_poly.pdbx_strand_id
1 'polypeptide(L)'
;MAGNNGKSDDRAHRAAIDDEITMEVIHTYTRKEAIEDGVLIDVSKMARELGVRIPVAVTSSVWERYVKLTPAAIRAAGSEDGRLWDILWMFRCFALRAMEASEIRFQLRVITESIRPSLVELKAICGPGDDGEPVITIMLPDED
;
A
#
# COMPACT_ATOMS: atom_id res chain seq x y z
N MET A 1 20.29 -48.88 66.03
CA MET A 1 18.92 -49.07 65.53
C MET A 1 18.86 -48.32 64.20
N ALA A 2 19.11 -48.98 63.07
CA ALA A 2 18.20 -49.85 62.30
C ALA A 2 17.32 -49.04 61.32
N GLY A 3 17.46 -49.36 60.02
CA GLY A 3 16.54 -49.02 58.91
C GLY A 3 16.74 -47.63 58.29
N ASN A 4 16.72 -47.42 56.98
CA ASN A 4 16.36 -48.30 55.87
C ASN A 4 16.96 -47.75 54.56
N ASN A 5 17.24 -48.69 53.67
CA ASN A 5 17.83 -48.59 52.34
C ASN A 5 16.73 -48.27 51.30
N GLY A 6 17.05 -47.59 50.20
CA GLY A 6 16.12 -47.39 49.08
C GLY A 6 16.80 -46.84 47.83
N LYS A 7 17.22 -47.75 46.95
CA LYS A 7 17.88 -47.52 45.65
C LYS A 7 16.94 -46.97 44.57
N SER A 8 17.59 -46.46 43.49
CA SER A 8 17.17 -46.36 42.07
C SER A 8 15.94 -45.49 41.82
N ASP A 9 15.87 -44.60 40.84
CA ASP A 9 16.07 -44.69 39.39
C ASP A 9 15.73 -43.24 38.91
N ASP A 10 16.03 -42.69 37.75
CA ASP A 10 16.37 -43.26 36.48
C ASP A 10 16.90 -42.13 35.60
N ARG A 11 17.53 -42.54 34.52
CA ARG A 11 18.14 -41.73 33.48
C ARG A 11 17.09 -40.87 32.75
N ALA A 12 17.52 -39.67 32.35
CA ALA A 12 17.04 -38.89 31.20
C ALA A 12 15.59 -38.36 31.21
N HIS A 13 15.45 -37.04 31.17
CA HIS A 13 14.78 -36.38 30.04
C HIS A 13 15.18 -34.92 29.96
N ARG A 14 16.28 -34.69 29.24
CA ARG A 14 16.62 -33.39 28.66
C ARG A 14 15.86 -33.32 27.34
N ALA A 15 14.63 -32.81 27.37
CA ALA A 15 13.93 -32.43 26.15
C ALA A 15 14.01 -30.90 26.05
N ALA A 16 14.98 -30.44 25.28
CA ALA A 16 14.98 -29.10 24.74
C ALA A 16 13.72 -28.96 23.90
N ILE A 17 12.86 -28.01 24.25
CA ILE A 17 11.80 -27.55 23.36
C ILE A 17 12.42 -26.37 22.61
N ASP A 18 13.30 -26.70 21.65
CA ASP A 18 13.62 -25.80 20.54
C ASP A 18 12.58 -26.08 19.46
N ASP A 19 11.36 -25.60 19.70
CA ASP A 19 10.32 -25.60 18.67
C ASP A 19 10.55 -24.34 17.83
N GLU A 20 11.45 -24.48 16.85
CA GLU A 20 11.66 -23.49 15.80
C GLU A 20 10.35 -23.39 15.02
N ILE A 21 9.52 -22.42 15.37
CA ILE A 21 8.30 -22.08 14.64
C ILE A 21 8.71 -21.54 13.28
N THR A 22 8.90 -22.43 12.31
CA THR A 22 9.00 -22.06 10.90
C THR A 22 7.61 -21.69 10.43
N MET A 23 7.28 -20.39 10.47
CA MET A 23 6.04 -19.90 9.87
C MET A 23 6.12 -20.13 8.36
N GLU A 24 5.48 -21.21 7.90
CA GLU A 24 5.33 -21.53 6.49
C GLU A 24 4.48 -20.43 5.84
N VAL A 25 5.10 -19.59 5.02
CA VAL A 25 4.40 -18.51 4.30
C VAL A 25 3.39 -19.15 3.35
N ILE A 26 2.11 -18.99 3.68
CA ILE A 26 1.03 -19.76 3.04
C ILE A 26 0.72 -19.25 1.63
N HIS A 27 1.00 -17.97 1.34
CA HIS A 27 1.02 -17.34 0.02
C HIS A 27 1.47 -15.88 0.17
N THR A 28 2.40 -15.40 -0.65
CA THR A 28 2.72 -13.97 -0.71
C THR A 28 1.94 -13.38 -1.87
N TYR A 29 0.93 -12.55 -1.59
CA TYR A 29 0.22 -11.80 -2.63
C TYR A 29 1.13 -10.69 -3.16
N THR A 30 1.53 -10.81 -4.43
CA THR A 30 2.50 -9.92 -5.08
C THR A 30 1.82 -8.65 -5.58
N ARG A 31 2.62 -7.58 -5.71
CA ARG A 31 2.17 -6.34 -6.36
C ARG A 31 1.74 -6.59 -7.80
N LYS A 32 2.46 -7.45 -8.52
CA LYS A 32 2.10 -7.85 -9.88
C LYS A 32 0.71 -8.49 -9.92
N GLU A 33 0.41 -9.43 -9.04
CA GLU A 33 -0.92 -10.04 -8.93
C GLU A 33 -1.98 -8.98 -8.59
N ALA A 34 -1.70 -8.07 -7.65
CA ALA A 34 -2.62 -6.99 -7.31
C ALA A 34 -2.94 -6.06 -8.51
N ILE A 35 -1.99 -5.87 -9.43
CA ILE A 35 -2.22 -5.13 -10.69
C ILE A 35 -3.04 -5.97 -11.68
N GLU A 36 -2.72 -7.25 -11.83
CA GLU A 36 -3.43 -8.17 -12.72
C GLU A 36 -4.90 -8.36 -12.30
N ASP A 37 -5.17 -8.38 -10.99
CA ASP A 37 -6.51 -8.47 -10.40
C ASP A 37 -7.26 -7.12 -10.39
N GLY A 38 -6.59 -6.02 -10.74
CA GLY A 38 -7.17 -4.67 -10.75
C GLY A 38 -7.39 -4.06 -9.37
N VAL A 39 -6.82 -4.65 -8.31
CA VAL A 39 -6.75 -4.05 -6.97
C VAL A 39 -5.88 -2.79 -7.00
N LEU A 40 -4.78 -2.86 -7.76
CA LEU A 40 -3.90 -1.74 -8.07
C LEU A 40 -3.98 -1.41 -9.55
N ILE A 41 -3.93 -0.11 -9.88
CA ILE A 41 -3.90 0.39 -11.24
C ILE A 41 -2.57 1.07 -11.46
N ASP A 42 -1.75 0.52 -12.36
CA ASP A 42 -0.46 1.10 -12.72
C ASP A 42 -0.66 2.44 -13.46
N VAL A 43 -0.12 3.51 -12.86
CA VAL A 43 -0.16 4.88 -13.38
C VAL A 43 1.25 5.42 -13.64
N SER A 44 2.25 4.54 -13.63
CA SER A 44 3.66 4.88 -13.76
C SER A 44 3.98 5.65 -15.03
N LYS A 45 3.28 5.36 -16.15
CA LYS A 45 3.49 6.07 -17.41
C LYS A 45 3.26 7.58 -17.25
N MET A 46 2.11 7.98 -16.72
CA MET A 46 1.78 9.39 -16.50
C MET A 46 2.60 10.00 -15.36
N ALA A 47 2.89 9.22 -14.31
CA ALA A 47 3.76 9.68 -13.22
C ALA A 47 5.18 10.04 -13.72
N ARG A 48 5.72 9.28 -14.69
CA ARG A 48 7.01 9.59 -15.33
C ARG A 48 6.99 10.89 -16.11
N GLU A 49 5.88 11.25 -16.76
CA GLU A 49 5.73 12.54 -17.46
C GLU A 49 5.83 13.72 -16.49
N LEU A 50 5.45 13.51 -15.23
CA LEU A 50 5.60 14.45 -14.12
C LEU A 50 6.98 14.38 -13.44
N GLY A 51 7.87 13.50 -13.88
CA GLY A 51 9.22 13.32 -13.34
C GLY A 51 9.30 12.39 -12.12
N VAL A 52 8.23 11.67 -11.78
CA VAL A 52 8.26 10.60 -10.78
C VAL A 52 8.80 9.33 -11.44
N ARG A 53 10.01 8.93 -11.07
CA ARG A 53 10.71 7.78 -11.69
C ARG A 53 10.40 6.45 -11.02
N ILE A 54 10.02 6.49 -9.75
CA ILE A 54 9.61 5.31 -8.98
C ILE A 54 8.27 4.81 -9.55
N PRO A 55 8.07 3.49 -9.76
CA PRO A 55 6.79 2.94 -10.18
C PRO A 55 5.65 3.39 -9.25
N VAL A 56 4.52 3.80 -9.83
CA VAL A 56 3.37 4.32 -9.08
C VAL A 56 2.12 3.56 -9.47
N ALA A 57 1.38 3.10 -8.47
CA ALA A 57 0.01 2.61 -8.65
C ALA A 57 -0.97 3.38 -7.76
N VAL A 58 -2.24 3.42 -8.16
CA VAL A 58 -3.35 3.85 -7.30
C VAL A 58 -4.20 2.64 -6.93
N THR A 59 -4.87 2.65 -5.77
CA THR A 59 -5.87 1.62 -5.45
C THR A 59 -7.11 1.75 -6.33
N SER A 60 -7.83 0.65 -6.54
CA SER A 60 -9.14 0.64 -7.21
C SER A 60 -10.13 1.59 -6.55
N SER A 61 -10.09 1.72 -5.22
CA SER A 61 -10.88 2.70 -4.46
C SER A 61 -10.59 4.14 -4.87
N VAL A 62 -9.33 4.52 -5.01
CA VAL A 62 -8.94 5.87 -5.48
C VAL A 62 -9.37 6.07 -6.94
N TRP A 63 -9.16 5.07 -7.78
CA TRP A 63 -9.55 5.13 -9.19
C TRP A 63 -11.05 5.37 -9.36
N GLU A 64 -11.87 4.53 -8.74
CA GLU A 64 -13.33 4.60 -8.85
C GLU A 64 -13.91 5.88 -8.25
N ARG A 65 -13.35 6.37 -7.12
CA ARG A 65 -13.87 7.57 -6.44
C ARG A 65 -13.41 8.87 -7.08
N TYR A 66 -12.17 8.93 -7.56
CA TYR A 66 -11.54 10.21 -7.90
C TYR A 66 -11.04 10.29 -9.34
N VAL A 67 -10.71 9.19 -10.01
CA VAL A 67 -10.25 9.23 -11.40
C VAL A 67 -11.42 9.06 -12.38
N LYS A 68 -12.22 8.02 -12.17
CA LYS A 68 -13.35 7.67 -13.03
C LYS A 68 -14.35 8.81 -13.12
N LEU A 69 -14.92 8.99 -14.31
CA LEU A 69 -15.85 10.07 -14.56
C LEU A 69 -17.20 9.84 -13.87
N THR A 70 -17.48 10.65 -12.84
CA THR A 70 -18.82 10.78 -12.28
C THR A 70 -19.72 11.58 -13.23
N PRO A 71 -21.07 11.49 -13.12
CA PRO A 71 -21.97 12.33 -13.91
C PRO A 71 -21.70 13.84 -13.74
N ALA A 72 -21.23 14.27 -12.56
CA ALA A 72 -20.84 15.66 -12.33
C ALA A 72 -19.53 16.03 -13.04
N ALA A 73 -18.54 15.13 -13.05
CA ALA A 73 -17.28 15.32 -13.77
C ALA A 73 -17.50 15.43 -15.28
N ILE A 74 -18.40 14.61 -15.84
CA ILE A 74 -18.79 14.69 -17.26
C ILE A 74 -19.41 16.06 -17.57
N ARG A 75 -20.35 16.53 -16.72
CA ARG A 75 -20.96 17.86 -16.89
C ARG A 75 -19.95 19.01 -16.79
N ALA A 76 -18.86 18.81 -16.05
CA ALA A 76 -17.77 19.76 -15.91
C ALA A 76 -16.72 19.64 -17.03
N ALA A 77 -16.96 18.83 -18.07
CA ALA A 77 -16.03 18.54 -19.15
C ALA A 77 -14.67 17.99 -18.67
N GLY A 78 -14.66 17.22 -17.58
CA GLY A 78 -13.47 16.53 -17.09
C GLY A 78 -13.13 15.29 -17.93
N SER A 79 -11.87 14.86 -17.85
CA SER A 79 -11.38 13.59 -18.38
C SER A 79 -10.73 12.76 -17.26
N GLU A 80 -10.68 11.44 -17.43
CA GLU A 80 -9.98 10.56 -16.48
C GLU A 80 -8.49 10.92 -16.41
N ASP A 81 -7.86 11.14 -17.58
CA ASP A 81 -6.45 11.55 -17.66
C ASP A 81 -6.18 12.86 -16.92
N GLY A 82 -7.03 13.88 -17.08
CA GLY A 82 -6.86 15.16 -16.39
C GLY A 82 -7.00 15.02 -14.87
N ARG A 83 -7.90 14.15 -14.40
CA ARG A 83 -8.11 13.90 -12.98
C ARG A 83 -6.97 13.10 -12.36
N LEU A 84 -6.47 12.09 -13.08
CA LEU A 84 -5.27 11.36 -12.68
C LEU A 84 -4.06 12.29 -12.65
N TRP A 85 -3.92 13.17 -13.64
CA TRP A 85 -2.87 14.18 -13.68
C TRP A 85 -2.89 15.08 -12.44
N ASP A 86 -4.07 15.58 -12.05
CA ASP A 86 -4.23 16.41 -10.84
C ASP A 86 -3.79 15.66 -9.57
N ILE A 87 -4.14 14.38 -9.43
CA ILE A 87 -3.71 13.53 -8.30
C ILE A 87 -2.20 13.41 -8.28
N LEU A 88 -1.58 13.02 -9.40
CA LEU A 88 -0.14 12.80 -9.48
C LEU A 88 0.65 14.09 -9.32
N TRP A 89 0.14 15.21 -9.84
CA TRP A 89 0.72 16.53 -9.66
C TRP A 89 0.74 16.93 -8.18
N MET A 90 -0.38 16.78 -7.49
CA MET A 90 -0.49 17.12 -6.07
C MET A 90 0.39 16.19 -5.22
N PHE A 91 0.40 14.89 -5.48
CA PHE A 91 1.34 13.96 -4.85
C PHE A 91 2.79 14.44 -5.01
N ARG A 92 3.22 14.75 -6.24
CA ARG A 92 4.58 15.22 -6.53
C ARG A 92 4.94 16.47 -5.74
N CYS A 93 4.05 17.46 -5.68
CA CYS A 93 4.28 18.70 -4.94
C CYS A 93 4.56 18.45 -3.44
N PHE A 94 3.85 17.48 -2.84
CA PHE A 94 4.05 17.10 -1.44
C PHE A 94 5.30 16.22 -1.26
N ALA A 95 5.55 15.27 -2.17
CA ALA A 95 6.71 14.39 -2.13
C ALA A 95 8.04 15.15 -2.18
N LEU A 96 8.13 16.21 -2.98
CA LEU A 96 9.31 17.07 -3.04
C LEU A 96 9.63 17.79 -1.72
N ARG A 97 8.67 17.86 -0.79
CA ARG A 97 8.81 18.49 0.53
C ARG A 97 9.02 17.48 1.65
N ALA A 98 8.92 16.18 1.36
CA ALA A 98 8.91 15.09 2.31
C ALA A 98 9.79 13.92 1.82
N MET A 99 10.98 14.24 1.31
CA MET A 99 11.85 13.26 0.62
C MET A 99 12.29 12.08 1.48
N GLU A 100 12.29 12.22 2.81
CA GLU A 100 12.69 11.16 3.76
C GLU A 100 11.49 10.39 4.35
N ALA A 101 10.26 10.74 3.96
CA ALA A 101 9.06 10.12 4.48
C ALA A 101 8.68 8.86 3.68
N SER A 102 8.40 7.76 4.37
CA SER A 102 7.80 6.56 3.77
C SER A 102 6.30 6.70 3.53
N GLU A 103 5.63 7.63 4.24
CA GLU A 103 4.22 7.97 4.07
C GLU A 103 4.08 9.48 3.82
N ILE A 104 3.32 9.84 2.79
CA ILE A 104 2.99 11.22 2.45
C ILE A 104 1.47 11.36 2.38
N ARG A 105 0.90 12.20 3.23
CA ARG A 105 -0.49 12.63 3.13
C ARG A 105 -0.58 13.93 2.36
N PHE A 106 -1.53 14.01 1.44
CA PHE A 106 -1.73 15.18 0.60
C PHE A 106 -3.22 15.38 0.30
N GLN A 107 -3.56 16.63 -0.02
CA GLN A 107 -4.94 17.03 -0.26
C GLN A 107 -5.07 17.67 -1.64
N LEU A 108 -6.23 17.48 -2.25
CA LEU A 108 -6.56 18.06 -3.54
C LEU A 108 -8.06 18.33 -3.65
N ARG A 109 -8.46 19.17 -4.62
CA ARG A 109 -9.86 19.44 -4.90
C ARG A 109 -10.34 18.60 -6.07
N VAL A 110 -11.38 17.80 -5.87
CA VAL A 110 -11.94 16.88 -6.87
C VAL A 110 -13.43 17.11 -7.06
N ILE A 111 -13.89 17.15 -8.31
CA ILE A 111 -15.32 17.11 -8.64
C ILE A 111 -15.79 15.67 -8.48
N THR A 112 -16.64 15.41 -7.48
CA THR A 112 -17.20 14.07 -7.19
C THR A 112 -18.70 14.06 -7.47
N GLU A 113 -19.52 14.43 -6.49
CA GLU A 113 -20.99 14.38 -6.56
C GLU A 113 -21.60 15.64 -7.19
N SER A 114 -20.91 16.77 -7.10
CA SER A 114 -21.37 18.06 -7.60
C SER A 114 -20.27 18.74 -8.41
N ILE A 115 -20.66 19.67 -9.29
CA ILE A 115 -19.70 20.48 -10.06
C ILE A 115 -18.80 21.36 -9.19
N ARG A 116 -19.15 21.54 -7.91
CA ARG A 116 -18.28 22.22 -6.93
C ARG A 116 -17.24 21.21 -6.43
N PRO A 117 -15.93 21.49 -6.60
CA PRO A 117 -14.89 20.58 -6.13
C PRO A 117 -14.88 20.46 -4.61
N SER A 118 -14.82 19.22 -4.13
CA SER A 118 -14.65 18.89 -2.70
C SER A 118 -13.17 18.73 -2.38
N LEU A 119 -12.74 19.16 -1.20
CA LEU A 119 -11.40 18.87 -0.70
C LEU A 119 -11.37 17.42 -0.22
N VAL A 120 -10.42 16.64 -0.73
CA VAL A 120 -10.21 15.24 -0.35
C VAL A 120 -8.76 15.03 0.07
N GLU A 121 -8.53 14.04 0.92
CA GLU A 121 -7.21 13.61 1.35
C GLU A 121 -6.88 12.23 0.76
N LEU A 122 -5.62 12.05 0.37
CA LEU A 122 -5.03 10.79 -0.06
C LEU A 122 -3.71 10.55 0.69
N LYS A 123 -3.32 9.28 0.79
CA LYS A 123 -2.06 8.83 1.33
C LYS A 123 -1.23 8.18 0.22
N ALA A 124 0.06 8.44 0.19
CA ALA A 124 1.02 7.73 -0.66
C ALA A 124 2.05 7.03 0.23
N ILE A 125 2.25 5.72 0.02
CA ILE A 125 3.25 4.94 0.74
C ILE A 125 4.34 4.53 -0.25
N CYS A 126 5.60 4.73 0.13
CA CYS A 126 6.78 4.20 -0.56
C CYS A 126 7.28 2.97 0.20
N GLY A 127 7.27 1.81 -0.46
CA GLY A 127 7.65 0.52 0.13
C GLY A 127 8.36 -0.39 -0.87
N PRO A 128 8.75 -1.61 -0.45
CA PRO A 128 9.34 -2.60 -1.34
C PRO A 128 8.29 -3.19 -2.30
N GLY A 129 8.68 -3.34 -3.56
CA GLY A 129 7.97 -4.11 -4.58
C GLY A 129 8.34 -5.59 -4.53
N ASP A 130 7.97 -6.32 -5.59
CA ASP A 130 8.10 -7.78 -5.65
C ASP A 130 9.57 -8.24 -5.64
N ASP A 131 10.48 -7.43 -6.20
CA ASP A 131 11.93 -7.67 -6.24
C ASP A 131 12.69 -6.80 -5.20
N GLY A 132 11.97 -6.15 -4.28
CA GLY A 132 12.53 -5.23 -3.28
C GLY A 132 12.88 -3.84 -3.81
N GLU A 133 12.53 -3.54 -5.06
CA GLU A 133 12.63 -2.20 -5.64
C GLU A 133 11.65 -1.23 -4.97
N PRO A 134 11.95 0.08 -4.88
CA PRO A 134 10.99 1.03 -4.34
C PRO A 134 9.77 1.13 -5.27
N VAL A 135 8.59 1.10 -4.69
CA VAL A 135 7.30 1.35 -5.37
C VAL A 135 6.45 2.30 -4.55
N ILE A 136 5.65 3.12 -5.22
CA ILE A 136 4.68 4.01 -4.59
C ILE A 136 3.27 3.46 -4.82
N THR A 137 2.47 3.46 -3.76
CA THR A 137 1.03 3.21 -3.83
C THR A 137 0.27 4.41 -3.27
N ILE A 138 -0.60 5.00 -4.09
CA ILE A 138 -1.51 6.08 -3.68
C ILE A 138 -2.87 5.46 -3.36
N MET A 139 -3.38 5.74 -2.17
CA MET A 139 -4.54 5.09 -1.57
C MET A 139 -5.35 6.08 -0.74
N LEU A 140 -6.54 5.66 -0.30
CA LEU A 140 -7.33 6.40 0.66
C LEU A 140 -6.61 6.46 2.03
N PRO A 141 -6.91 7.46 2.87
CA PRO A 141 -6.26 7.63 4.17
C PRO A 141 -6.41 6.43 5.13
N ASP A 142 -7.51 5.69 4.99
CA ASP A 142 -7.92 4.58 5.84
C ASP A 142 -7.60 3.20 5.22
N GLU A 143 -6.97 3.16 4.05
CA GLU A 143 -6.46 1.92 3.43
C GLU A 143 -5.06 1.62 3.99
N ASP A 144 -4.75 0.34 4.20
CA ASP A 144 -3.46 -0.17 4.68
C ASP A 144 -2.78 -1.06 3.63
#